data_AF-J3KIG5-F1
#
_entry.id   AF-J3KIG5-F1
#
_cell.length_a   1.000
_cell.length_b   1.000
_cell.length_c   1.000
_cell.angle_alpha   90.00
_cell.angle_beta   90.00
_cell.angle_gamma   90.00
#
_symmetry.space_group_name_H-M   'P 1'
#
loop_
_entity.id
_entity.type
_entity.pdbx_description
1 polymer ?
#
loop_
_entity_poly.entity_id
_entity_poly.type
_entity_poly.pdbx_seq_one_letter_code
_entity_poly.pdbx_strand_id
1 'polypeptide(L)'
;MFSSHHSDDLPRKINILTLNCWGLKFISKYRRERLLEIGKRLASLEAPPEIVGLQECWTQQDYNNIRKETRHILPYGKFYFSGIFGGGLAILSKWPIEESSMFGYPLNGRPTAFFRGDWFVGKGVACARIRIGPGPSDIAAVFCTHLHAPYEREPHDSYICHRTAQAWEMAKLMRGAAEKGHLVIGLGDFNMLPLSLAHRLITTHAPVQDVWRYLHPDSSLGAAIDAVEMARKRPVPSAEYNLSENGVTCDGLFNTWRWNKGQQKRLEKEGHIEVDGRLPDPLGKRLDYIFVGNGGPTLQPSSSSPTQSSVQQPSDWKWTIESARVSMTERHPTLHCSLSDHFAVEAVISRNVSSGETSWQEENASFLPIQKQESPHSHAPSNTVTTVTIATTLPKPPTPSTCTSDMYDEIIKMIHIYNLRERFQRRARLGHFLASLGVSMCCLIGVWWSPRAFVSFILCLMSTLSFAAGVIDGLIGGLFVSSELRALREFEWEIRNAKRLALGMGLDIEEDLGQLGKPSRV
;
A
#
# COMPACT_ATOMS: atom_id res chain seq x y z
N MET A 1 -13.51 -4.63 -35.75
CA MET A 1 -12.87 -3.29 -35.61
C MET A 1 -13.23 -2.74 -34.26
N PHE A 2 -12.26 -2.46 -33.40
CA PHE A 2 -12.49 -1.64 -32.21
C PHE A 2 -12.04 -0.23 -32.57
N SER A 3 -12.99 0.70 -32.64
CA SER A 3 -12.68 2.12 -32.72
C SER A 3 -11.91 2.52 -31.46
N SER A 4 -10.77 3.19 -31.63
CA SER A 4 -10.03 3.80 -30.53
C SER A 4 -10.76 5.05 -30.07
N HIS A 5 -11.86 4.85 -29.32
CA HIS A 5 -12.55 5.93 -28.62
C HIS A 5 -11.62 6.47 -27.52
N HIS A 6 -10.84 7.48 -27.88
CA HIS A 6 -10.42 8.49 -26.94
C HIS A 6 -11.69 9.13 -26.35
N SER A 7 -11.64 9.53 -25.08
CA SER A 7 -12.74 10.29 -24.48
C SER A 7 -12.79 11.65 -25.15
N ASP A 8 -13.90 12.00 -25.79
CA ASP A 8 -14.06 13.29 -26.49
C ASP A 8 -13.88 14.47 -25.52
N ASP A 9 -14.21 14.27 -24.24
CA ASP A 9 -13.99 15.19 -23.12
C ASP A 9 -13.18 14.55 -21.98
N LEU A 10 -12.43 15.37 -21.24
CA LEU A 10 -11.82 15.01 -19.96
C LEU A 10 -12.91 14.84 -18.87
N PRO A 11 -13.05 13.67 -18.21
CA PRO A 11 -14.08 13.41 -17.21
C PRO A 11 -14.21 14.49 -16.13
N ARG A 12 -15.44 14.73 -15.69
CA ARG A 12 -15.75 15.54 -14.50
C ARG A 12 -15.69 14.74 -13.20
N LYS A 13 -15.76 13.42 -13.29
CA LYS A 13 -15.86 12.48 -12.18
C LYS A 13 -15.18 11.16 -12.59
N ILE A 14 -14.48 10.51 -11.65
CA ILE A 14 -13.88 9.19 -11.86
C ILE A 14 -14.22 8.30 -10.66
N ASN A 15 -14.86 7.17 -10.93
CA ASN A 15 -15.11 6.10 -9.95
C ASN A 15 -13.92 5.12 -9.94
N ILE A 16 -13.29 4.94 -8.77
CA ILE A 16 -12.10 4.12 -8.56
C ILE A 16 -12.44 2.99 -7.57
N LEU A 17 -12.05 1.75 -7.87
CA LEU A 17 -12.25 0.60 -6.98
C LEU A 17 -10.95 -0.20 -6.82
N THR A 18 -10.70 -0.72 -5.62
CA THR A 18 -9.68 -1.76 -5.41
C THR A 18 -10.20 -2.94 -4.61
N LEU A 19 -9.73 -4.15 -4.94
CA LEU A 19 -10.09 -5.39 -4.25
C LEU A 19 -8.95 -6.42 -4.28
N ASN A 20 -8.54 -6.90 -3.11
CA ASN A 20 -7.87 -8.21 -2.99
C ASN A 20 -8.91 -9.33 -3.22
N CYS A 21 -8.73 -10.12 -4.28
CA CYS A 21 -9.67 -11.17 -4.73
C CYS A 21 -9.56 -12.50 -3.96
N TRP A 22 -8.51 -12.70 -3.16
CA TRP A 22 -8.19 -13.96 -2.48
C TRP A 22 -8.28 -15.19 -3.41
N GLY A 23 -7.57 -15.10 -4.54
CA GLY A 23 -7.64 -16.06 -5.65
C GLY A 23 -6.58 -17.15 -5.65
N LEU A 24 -5.99 -17.53 -4.50
CA LEU A 24 -4.86 -18.45 -4.45
C LEU A 24 -5.22 -19.81 -5.07
N LYS A 25 -4.45 -20.22 -6.10
CA LYS A 25 -4.66 -21.50 -6.77
C LYS A 25 -4.43 -22.65 -5.77
N PHE A 26 -5.36 -23.60 -5.74
CA PHE A 26 -5.39 -24.75 -4.81
C PHE A 26 -5.63 -24.45 -3.32
N ILE A 27 -5.44 -23.21 -2.84
CA ILE A 27 -5.65 -22.84 -1.42
C ILE A 27 -7.04 -22.22 -1.21
N SER A 28 -7.43 -21.27 -2.06
CA SER A 28 -8.67 -20.51 -1.88
C SER A 28 -9.92 -21.33 -2.18
N LYS A 29 -10.79 -21.49 -1.18
CA LYS A 29 -12.07 -22.22 -1.30
C LYS A 29 -13.00 -21.51 -2.28
N TYR A 30 -13.72 -22.30 -3.10
CA TYR A 30 -14.65 -21.85 -4.15
C TYR A 30 -14.07 -20.77 -5.08
N ARG A 31 -12.76 -20.84 -5.40
CA ARG A 31 -12.06 -19.78 -6.15
C ARG A 31 -12.77 -19.41 -7.45
N ARG A 32 -13.10 -20.41 -8.27
CA ARG A 32 -13.65 -20.19 -9.62
C ARG A 32 -15.01 -19.50 -9.54
N GLU A 33 -15.85 -19.97 -8.63
CA GLU A 33 -17.21 -19.48 -8.39
C GLU A 33 -17.16 -18.03 -7.89
N ARG A 34 -16.36 -17.77 -6.85
CA ARG A 34 -16.17 -16.42 -6.29
C ARG A 34 -15.61 -15.43 -7.29
N LEU A 35 -14.53 -15.76 -8.01
CA LEU A 35 -13.91 -14.81 -8.93
C LEU A 35 -14.77 -14.56 -10.19
N LEU A 36 -15.63 -15.51 -10.58
CA LEU A 36 -16.66 -15.27 -11.59
C LEU A 36 -17.76 -14.34 -11.08
N GLU A 37 -18.20 -14.50 -9.82
CA GLU A 37 -19.19 -13.61 -9.21
C GLU A 37 -18.62 -12.20 -8.95
N ILE A 38 -17.35 -12.06 -8.55
CA ILE A 38 -16.63 -10.77 -8.50
C ILE A 38 -16.75 -10.03 -9.85
N GLY A 39 -16.49 -10.73 -10.96
CA GLY A 39 -16.62 -10.14 -12.30
C GLY A 39 -18.02 -9.63 -12.63
N LYS A 40 -19.07 -10.33 -12.20
CA LYS A 40 -20.46 -9.88 -12.35
C LYS A 40 -20.77 -8.69 -11.46
N ARG A 41 -20.38 -8.72 -10.18
CA ARG A 41 -20.65 -7.61 -9.25
C ARG A 41 -19.99 -6.32 -9.69
N LEU A 42 -18.72 -6.36 -10.10
CA LEU A 42 -18.04 -5.20 -10.69
C LEU A 42 -18.79 -4.61 -11.89
N ALA A 43 -19.44 -5.46 -12.70
CA ALA A 43 -20.25 -5.04 -13.83
C ALA A 43 -21.67 -4.54 -13.46
N SER A 44 -22.18 -4.89 -12.28
CA SER A 44 -23.55 -4.59 -11.83
C SER A 44 -23.62 -3.64 -10.63
N LEU A 45 -22.52 -2.97 -10.27
CA LEU A 45 -22.54 -1.90 -9.26
C LEU A 45 -23.40 -0.73 -9.75
N GLU A 46 -24.22 -0.18 -8.86
CA GLU A 46 -25.13 0.95 -9.15
C GLU A 46 -24.40 2.18 -9.70
N ALA A 47 -23.20 2.43 -9.17
CA ALA A 47 -22.23 3.35 -9.75
C ALA A 47 -21.06 2.51 -10.32
N PRO A 48 -21.02 2.21 -11.63
CA PRO A 48 -19.97 1.39 -12.21
C PRO A 48 -18.58 2.01 -11.99
N PRO A 49 -17.56 1.22 -11.63
CA PRO A 49 -16.19 1.70 -11.51
C PRO A 49 -15.58 1.90 -12.90
N GLU A 50 -14.69 2.88 -13.02
CA GLU A 50 -14.06 3.29 -14.29
C GLU A 50 -12.55 3.00 -14.29
N ILE A 51 -11.96 2.87 -13.11
CA ILE A 51 -10.61 2.33 -12.87
C ILE A 51 -10.71 1.29 -11.75
N VAL A 52 -10.27 0.06 -12.02
CA VAL A 52 -10.25 -1.03 -11.03
C VAL A 52 -8.85 -1.61 -10.90
N GLY A 53 -8.34 -1.70 -9.68
CA GLY A 53 -7.16 -2.52 -9.37
C GLY A 53 -7.56 -3.79 -8.63
N LEU A 54 -6.99 -4.92 -9.04
CA LEU A 54 -7.23 -6.22 -8.42
C LEU A 54 -5.91 -6.79 -7.90
N GLN A 55 -5.94 -7.28 -6.67
CA GLN A 55 -4.85 -8.01 -6.03
C GLN A 55 -5.25 -9.49 -5.87
N GLU A 56 -4.28 -10.37 -5.72
CA GLU A 56 -4.50 -11.83 -5.65
C GLU A 56 -5.34 -12.43 -6.80
N CYS A 57 -5.37 -11.77 -7.94
CA CYS A 57 -5.85 -12.34 -9.18
C CYS A 57 -4.72 -13.19 -9.79
N TRP A 58 -4.48 -14.37 -9.22
CA TRP A 58 -3.26 -15.14 -9.49
C TRP A 58 -3.24 -15.88 -10.84
N THR A 59 -4.39 -16.14 -11.47
CA THR A 59 -4.44 -16.94 -12.70
C THR A 59 -5.04 -16.17 -13.88
N GLN A 60 -4.44 -16.37 -15.07
CA GLN A 60 -4.95 -15.82 -16.33
C GLN A 60 -6.40 -16.28 -16.60
N GLN A 61 -6.80 -17.48 -16.15
CA GLN A 61 -8.17 -17.97 -16.27
C GLN A 61 -9.15 -17.12 -15.45
N ASP A 62 -8.82 -16.85 -14.19
CA ASP A 62 -9.70 -16.10 -13.30
C ASP A 62 -9.77 -14.62 -13.72
N TYR A 63 -8.65 -14.03 -14.14
CA TYR A 63 -8.62 -12.72 -14.80
C TYR A 63 -9.49 -12.69 -16.07
N ASN A 64 -9.38 -13.70 -16.94
CA ASN A 64 -10.18 -13.77 -18.17
C ASN A 64 -11.69 -13.89 -17.86
N ASN A 65 -12.08 -14.58 -16.78
CA ASN A 65 -13.46 -14.62 -16.32
C ASN A 65 -13.94 -13.22 -15.91
N ILE A 66 -13.19 -12.52 -15.06
CA ILE A 66 -13.52 -11.14 -14.63
C ILE A 66 -13.59 -10.20 -15.85
N ARG A 67 -12.64 -10.28 -16.78
CA ARG A 67 -12.62 -9.51 -18.03
C ARG A 67 -13.84 -9.76 -18.89
N LYS A 68 -14.28 -11.02 -19.04
CA LYS A 68 -15.42 -11.38 -19.89
C LYS A 68 -16.70 -10.67 -19.44
N GLU A 69 -16.95 -10.63 -18.14
CA GLU A 69 -18.14 -9.99 -17.56
C GLU A 69 -17.98 -8.45 -17.59
N THR A 70 -16.82 -7.90 -17.19
CA THR A 70 -16.57 -6.45 -17.07
C THR A 70 -16.30 -5.69 -18.38
N ARG A 71 -15.96 -6.36 -19.49
CA ARG A 71 -15.47 -5.72 -20.75
C ARG A 71 -16.36 -4.63 -21.37
N HIS A 72 -17.63 -4.57 -21.00
CA HIS A 72 -18.59 -3.61 -21.58
C HIS A 72 -18.58 -2.25 -20.85
N ILE A 73 -18.15 -2.20 -19.58
CA ILE A 73 -17.88 -0.96 -18.83
C ILE A 73 -16.37 -0.65 -18.73
N LEU A 74 -15.54 -1.70 -18.71
CA LEU A 74 -14.09 -1.62 -18.57
C LEU A 74 -13.43 -2.33 -19.77
N PRO A 75 -13.52 -1.79 -21.00
CA PRO A 75 -13.01 -2.44 -22.20
C PRO A 75 -11.49 -2.65 -22.19
N TYR A 76 -10.72 -1.83 -21.48
CA TYR A 76 -9.27 -1.95 -21.38
C TYR A 76 -8.87 -2.71 -20.11
N GLY A 77 -7.84 -3.54 -20.19
CA GLY A 77 -7.37 -4.26 -19.01
C GLY A 77 -6.03 -4.95 -19.24
N LYS A 78 -5.23 -5.00 -18.18
CA LYS A 78 -3.90 -5.60 -18.15
C LYS A 78 -3.78 -6.55 -16.96
N PHE A 79 -3.35 -7.78 -17.25
CA PHE A 79 -2.80 -8.73 -16.26
C PHE A 79 -1.29 -8.54 -16.16
N TYR A 80 -0.73 -8.59 -14.96
CA TYR A 80 0.69 -8.32 -14.71
C TYR A 80 1.43 -9.59 -14.27
N PHE A 81 2.65 -9.76 -14.78
CA PHE A 81 3.51 -10.92 -14.53
C PHE A 81 4.75 -10.47 -13.75
N SER A 82 5.07 -11.21 -12.68
CA SER A 82 6.28 -11.05 -11.87
C SER A 82 6.59 -12.36 -11.14
N GLY A 83 7.81 -12.50 -10.63
CA GLY A 83 8.24 -13.70 -9.91
C GLY A 83 8.13 -15.00 -10.71
N ILE A 84 8.05 -16.11 -9.97
CA ILE A 84 7.90 -17.48 -10.49
C ILE A 84 6.41 -17.86 -10.57
N PHE A 85 5.59 -17.41 -9.62
CA PHE A 85 4.17 -17.75 -9.52
C PHE A 85 3.20 -16.67 -10.03
N GLY A 86 3.71 -15.56 -10.57
CA GLY A 86 2.91 -14.38 -10.95
C GLY A 86 2.74 -13.42 -9.77
N GLY A 87 2.50 -12.13 -10.05
CA GLY A 87 2.34 -11.09 -9.03
C GLY A 87 0.92 -10.94 -8.48
N GLY A 88 -0.07 -11.59 -9.11
CA GLY A 88 -1.47 -11.51 -8.70
C GLY A 88 -2.16 -10.17 -8.98
N LEU A 89 -1.55 -9.28 -9.76
CA LEU A 89 -2.04 -7.91 -10.00
C LEU A 89 -2.72 -7.77 -11.36
N ALA A 90 -3.83 -7.04 -11.39
CA ALA A 90 -4.47 -6.59 -12.62
C ALA A 90 -4.98 -5.14 -12.49
N ILE A 91 -5.02 -4.43 -13.62
CA ILE A 91 -5.70 -3.13 -13.74
C ILE A 91 -6.72 -3.25 -14.86
N LEU A 92 -7.95 -2.80 -14.61
CA LEU A 92 -9.03 -2.65 -15.58
C LEU A 92 -9.38 -1.16 -15.71
N SER A 93 -9.76 -0.72 -16.91
CA SER A 93 -10.08 0.68 -17.17
C SER A 93 -11.16 0.85 -18.24
N LYS A 94 -11.96 1.90 -18.04
CA LYS A 94 -12.87 2.47 -19.03
C LYS A 94 -12.14 3.08 -20.21
N TRP A 95 -10.93 3.60 -19.99
CA TRP A 95 -10.13 4.36 -20.95
C TRP A 95 -8.87 3.62 -21.42
N PRO A 96 -8.29 3.98 -22.58
CA PRO A 96 -7.08 3.34 -23.12
C PRO A 96 -5.90 3.38 -22.15
N ILE A 97 -5.29 2.21 -21.93
CA ILE A 97 -3.97 2.09 -21.29
C ILE A 97 -2.91 2.29 -22.39
N GLU A 98 -2.26 3.45 -22.41
CA GLU A 98 -1.22 3.77 -23.40
C GLU A 98 0.11 3.09 -23.09
N GLU A 99 0.48 3.04 -21.80
CA GLU A 99 1.71 2.39 -21.32
C GLU A 99 1.43 1.54 -20.09
N SER A 100 2.20 0.48 -19.91
CA SER A 100 2.08 -0.44 -18.79
C SER A 100 3.44 -1.08 -18.46
N SER A 101 3.76 -1.17 -17.18
CA SER A 101 4.99 -1.83 -16.71
C SER A 101 4.73 -2.53 -15.36
N MET A 102 5.49 -3.59 -15.07
CA MET A 102 5.51 -4.23 -13.76
C MET A 102 6.83 -3.90 -13.08
N PHE A 103 6.79 -3.10 -12.02
CA PHE A 103 7.95 -2.77 -11.22
C PHE A 103 8.10 -3.79 -10.09
N GLY A 104 9.08 -4.69 -10.18
CA GLY A 104 9.37 -5.66 -9.13
C GLY A 104 10.14 -5.02 -7.97
N TYR A 105 9.73 -5.27 -6.72
CA TYR A 105 10.42 -4.67 -5.57
C TYR A 105 11.83 -5.27 -5.35
N PRO A 106 12.86 -4.45 -5.04
CA PRO A 106 14.21 -4.94 -4.74
C PRO A 106 14.29 -5.82 -3.48
N LEU A 107 13.44 -5.54 -2.49
CA LEU A 107 13.35 -6.29 -1.23
C LEU A 107 11.99 -6.98 -1.16
N ASN A 108 11.99 -8.31 -1.26
CA ASN A 108 10.79 -9.08 -1.65
C ASN A 108 10.59 -10.38 -0.84
N GLY A 109 10.95 -10.35 0.45
CA GLY A 109 10.97 -11.54 1.30
C GLY A 109 12.17 -12.45 1.02
N ARG A 110 12.07 -13.74 1.39
CA ARG A 110 13.20 -14.68 1.43
C ARG A 110 12.88 -16.02 0.74
N PRO A 111 13.83 -16.64 0.01
CA PRO A 111 13.62 -17.93 -0.65
C PRO A 111 13.42 -19.09 0.34
N THR A 112 13.99 -18.99 1.54
CA THR A 112 13.82 -20.00 2.61
C THR A 112 12.42 -20.00 3.23
N ALA A 113 11.64 -18.93 3.05
CA ALA A 113 10.28 -18.81 3.56
C ALA A 113 9.25 -19.36 2.53
N PHE A 114 9.49 -20.57 2.02
CA PHE A 114 8.66 -21.21 1.00
C PHE A 114 7.20 -21.43 1.43
N PHE A 115 6.96 -21.50 2.75
CA PHE A 115 5.62 -21.59 3.35
C PHE A 115 4.90 -20.24 3.49
N ARG A 116 5.55 -19.12 3.17
CA ARG A 116 4.94 -17.76 3.12
C ARG A 116 4.70 -17.30 1.69
N GLY A 117 5.68 -17.51 0.81
CA GLY A 117 5.49 -17.44 -0.64
C GLY A 117 5.77 -16.09 -1.32
N ASP A 118 5.83 -14.97 -0.59
CA ASP A 118 6.05 -13.60 -1.12
C ASP A 118 7.23 -13.51 -2.11
N TRP A 119 8.33 -14.20 -1.79
CA TRP A 119 9.53 -14.24 -2.61
C TRP A 119 9.31 -14.91 -3.97
N PHE A 120 8.48 -15.95 -4.02
CA PHE A 120 8.20 -16.72 -5.22
C PHE A 120 7.16 -16.05 -6.12
N VAL A 121 6.25 -15.26 -5.56
CA VAL A 121 5.30 -14.42 -6.34
C VAL A 121 5.97 -13.14 -6.86
N GLY A 122 7.04 -12.67 -6.20
CA GLY A 122 7.78 -11.49 -6.61
C GLY A 122 6.89 -10.24 -6.63
N LYS A 123 6.49 -9.77 -5.44
CA LYS A 123 5.61 -8.60 -5.27
C LYS A 123 6.21 -7.34 -5.93
N GLY A 124 5.33 -6.40 -6.26
CA GLY A 124 5.70 -5.21 -7.03
C GLY A 124 4.54 -4.25 -7.23
N VAL A 125 4.74 -3.29 -8.11
CA VAL A 125 3.73 -2.31 -8.54
C VAL A 125 3.38 -2.57 -10.00
N ALA A 126 2.10 -2.83 -10.25
CA ALA A 126 1.50 -2.80 -11.57
C ALA A 126 1.22 -1.35 -11.94
N CYS A 127 1.97 -0.83 -12.91
CA CYS A 127 1.85 0.55 -13.39
C CYS A 127 1.01 0.60 -14.68
N ALA A 128 0.14 1.60 -14.81
CA ALA A 128 -0.60 1.91 -16.03
C ALA A 128 -0.64 3.43 -16.26
N ARG A 129 -0.40 3.87 -17.50
CA ARG A 129 -0.60 5.26 -17.94
C ARG A 129 -1.87 5.29 -18.80
N ILE A 130 -2.93 5.91 -18.29
CA ILE A 130 -4.28 5.83 -18.84
C ILE A 130 -4.70 7.19 -19.42
N ARG A 131 -5.15 7.20 -20.68
CA ARG A 131 -5.62 8.41 -21.40
C ARG A 131 -7.07 8.70 -21.09
N ILE A 132 -7.31 9.55 -20.09
CA ILE A 132 -8.66 9.83 -19.58
C ILE A 132 -9.40 10.93 -20.36
N GLY A 133 -8.68 11.81 -21.07
CA GLY A 133 -9.25 12.88 -21.89
C GLY A 133 -8.52 13.03 -23.24
N PRO A 134 -8.91 14.01 -24.07
CA PRO A 134 -8.32 14.22 -25.41
C PRO A 134 -6.94 14.90 -25.37
N GLY A 135 -6.62 15.67 -24.32
CA GLY A 135 -5.38 16.44 -24.22
C GLY A 135 -4.15 15.55 -23.95
N PRO A 136 -2.94 15.94 -24.41
CA PRO A 136 -1.72 15.15 -24.22
C PRO A 136 -1.32 15.00 -22.75
N SER A 137 -1.77 15.89 -21.87
CA SER A 137 -1.56 15.83 -20.41
C SER A 137 -2.71 15.18 -19.64
N ASP A 138 -3.79 14.75 -20.31
CA ASP A 138 -4.98 14.14 -19.69
C ASP A 138 -4.73 12.67 -19.32
N ILE A 139 -3.82 12.48 -18.36
CA ILE A 139 -3.30 11.19 -17.94
C ILE A 139 -3.63 10.90 -16.47
N ALA A 140 -4.19 9.72 -16.24
CA ALA A 140 -4.16 9.05 -14.95
C ALA A 140 -2.99 8.04 -14.93
N ALA A 141 -2.03 8.25 -14.03
CA ALA A 141 -0.99 7.29 -13.68
C ALA A 141 -1.51 6.42 -12.53
N VAL A 142 -1.87 5.18 -12.84
CA VAL A 142 -2.46 4.22 -11.90
C VAL A 142 -1.38 3.23 -11.46
N PHE A 143 -1.26 3.05 -10.15
CA PHE A 143 -0.32 2.16 -9.50
C PHE A 143 -1.11 1.19 -8.62
N CYS A 144 -1.21 -0.07 -9.05
CA CYS A 144 -1.81 -1.14 -8.27
C CYS A 144 -0.71 -1.94 -7.57
N THR A 145 -0.83 -2.22 -6.26
CA THR A 145 0.16 -3.02 -5.53
C THR A 145 -0.48 -4.02 -4.56
N HIS A 146 0.34 -4.98 -4.11
CA HIS A 146 0.08 -5.83 -2.97
C HIS A 146 1.38 -5.98 -2.17
N LEU A 147 1.59 -5.17 -1.12
CA LEU A 147 2.83 -5.17 -0.33
C LEU A 147 3.01 -6.50 0.44
N HIS A 148 4.24 -6.78 0.90
CA HIS A 148 4.60 -7.99 1.66
C HIS A 148 3.64 -8.21 2.84
N ALA A 149 3.18 -9.43 3.11
CA ALA A 149 2.19 -9.63 4.18
C ALA A 149 2.79 -9.49 5.61
N PRO A 150 2.01 -9.05 6.62
CA PRO A 150 2.41 -8.97 8.03
C PRO A 150 2.15 -10.30 8.74
N TYR A 151 3.08 -11.24 8.57
CA TYR A 151 2.99 -12.59 9.16
C TYR A 151 3.24 -12.64 10.67
N GLU A 152 3.80 -11.58 11.23
CA GLU A 152 4.13 -11.39 12.63
C GLU A 152 3.64 -10.00 13.02
N ARG A 153 3.19 -9.81 14.27
CA ARG A 153 2.80 -8.49 14.78
C ARG A 153 4.05 -7.66 15.10
N GLU A 154 3.99 -6.37 14.84
CA GLU A 154 4.98 -5.41 15.33
C GLU A 154 5.07 -5.47 16.88
N PRO A 155 6.27 -5.29 17.47
CA PRO A 155 7.54 -4.93 16.85
C PRO A 155 8.35 -6.14 16.31
N HIS A 156 7.76 -7.34 16.29
CA HIS A 156 8.47 -8.58 15.93
C HIS A 156 8.36 -8.97 14.46
N ASP A 157 7.76 -8.14 13.61
CA ASP A 157 7.65 -8.40 12.17
C ASP A 157 9.03 -8.51 11.51
N SER A 158 9.44 -9.74 11.21
CA SER A 158 10.73 -10.00 10.56
C SER A 158 10.83 -9.44 9.13
N TYR A 159 9.72 -8.99 8.55
CA TYR A 159 9.58 -8.45 7.20
C TYR A 159 9.27 -6.95 7.11
N ILE A 160 9.18 -6.23 8.25
CA ILE A 160 8.87 -4.79 8.27
C ILE A 160 9.83 -3.97 7.39
N CYS A 161 11.12 -4.34 7.35
CA CYS A 161 12.11 -3.69 6.50
C CYS A 161 11.83 -3.85 5.00
N HIS A 162 11.28 -4.99 4.56
CA HIS A 162 10.84 -5.14 3.16
C HIS A 162 9.62 -4.25 2.93
N ARG A 163 8.57 -4.38 3.76
CA ARG A 163 7.31 -3.61 3.64
C ARG A 163 7.56 -2.10 3.51
N THR A 164 8.43 -1.55 4.35
CA THR A 164 8.81 -0.12 4.33
C THR A 164 9.61 0.25 3.08
N ALA A 165 10.53 -0.60 2.61
CA ALA A 165 11.23 -0.37 1.34
C ALA A 165 10.29 -0.45 0.12
N GLN A 166 9.30 -1.33 0.15
CA GLN A 166 8.29 -1.43 -0.90
C GLN A 166 7.35 -0.21 -0.93
N ALA A 167 6.99 0.30 0.25
CA ALA A 167 6.27 1.58 0.40
C ALA A 167 7.09 2.77 -0.12
N TRP A 168 8.42 2.74 0.05
CA TRP A 168 9.34 3.75 -0.49
C TRP A 168 9.36 3.77 -2.02
N GLU A 169 9.51 2.61 -2.65
CA GLU A 169 9.44 2.46 -4.11
C GLU A 169 8.09 2.94 -4.65
N MET A 170 6.98 2.58 -4.00
CA MET A 170 5.64 3.04 -4.34
C MET A 170 5.52 4.57 -4.24
N ALA A 171 6.09 5.18 -3.19
CA ALA A 171 6.12 6.63 -3.02
C ALA A 171 6.96 7.33 -4.12
N LYS A 172 8.13 6.77 -4.49
CA LYS A 172 8.96 7.28 -5.60
C LYS A 172 8.21 7.25 -6.93
N LEU A 173 7.52 6.15 -7.25
CA LEU A 173 6.73 6.01 -8.48
C LEU A 173 5.57 7.02 -8.54
N MET A 174 4.83 7.17 -7.45
CA MET A 174 3.74 8.15 -7.36
C MET A 174 4.25 9.60 -7.45
N ARG A 175 5.36 9.93 -6.78
CA ARG A 175 6.03 11.25 -6.87
C ARG A 175 6.44 11.57 -8.31
N GLY A 176 7.14 10.66 -8.97
CA GLY A 176 7.61 10.83 -10.36
C GLY A 176 6.49 10.89 -11.42
N ALA A 177 5.28 10.42 -11.09
CA ALA A 177 4.10 10.68 -11.90
C ALA A 177 3.46 12.04 -11.62
N ALA A 178 3.42 12.47 -10.35
CA ALA A 178 2.93 13.79 -9.98
C ALA A 178 3.82 14.91 -10.56
N GLU A 179 5.14 14.74 -10.55
CA GLU A 179 6.11 15.67 -11.15
C GLU A 179 5.88 15.88 -12.66
N LYS A 180 5.29 14.88 -13.35
CA LYS A 180 4.90 14.96 -14.77
C LYS A 180 3.53 15.63 -14.99
N GLY A 181 2.87 16.09 -13.94
CA GLY A 181 1.55 16.71 -14.02
C GLY A 181 0.37 15.74 -14.20
N HIS A 182 0.60 14.42 -14.06
CA HIS A 182 -0.44 13.40 -14.18
C HIS A 182 -1.32 13.35 -12.91
N LEU A 183 -2.60 13.01 -13.08
CA LEU A 183 -3.42 12.51 -11.96
C LEU A 183 -2.79 11.21 -11.47
N VAL A 184 -2.46 11.12 -10.18
CA VAL A 184 -1.85 9.96 -9.55
C VAL A 184 -2.91 9.19 -8.77
N ILE A 185 -3.04 7.89 -9.05
CA ILE A 185 -3.91 6.97 -8.32
C ILE A 185 -3.07 5.80 -7.84
N GLY A 186 -2.75 5.76 -6.55
CA GLY A 186 -2.14 4.58 -5.91
C GLY A 186 -3.21 3.74 -5.23
N LEU A 187 -3.31 2.45 -5.51
CA LEU A 187 -4.34 1.60 -4.93
C LEU A 187 -3.88 0.16 -4.69
N GLY A 188 -4.61 -0.55 -3.84
CA GLY A 188 -4.39 -1.97 -3.58
C GLY A 188 -4.35 -2.34 -2.11
N ASP A 189 -3.91 -3.56 -1.84
CA ASP A 189 -3.65 -4.09 -0.51
C ASP A 189 -2.23 -3.68 -0.07
N PHE A 190 -2.15 -2.63 0.75
CA PHE A 190 -0.86 -2.15 1.22
C PHE A 190 -0.35 -2.93 2.43
N ASN A 191 -1.10 -3.90 2.96
CA ASN A 191 -0.68 -4.74 4.09
C ASN A 191 -0.07 -3.93 5.26
N MET A 192 -0.61 -2.73 5.49
CA MET A 192 -0.13 -1.74 6.46
C MET A 192 -1.32 -1.11 7.16
N LEU A 193 -1.09 -0.57 8.36
CA LEU A 193 -2.13 0.11 9.13
C LEU A 193 -2.11 1.64 8.91
N PRO A 194 -3.24 2.35 9.10
CA PRO A 194 -3.28 3.81 9.00
C PRO A 194 -2.30 4.47 10.00
N LEU A 195 -1.51 5.45 9.54
CA LEU A 195 -0.41 6.10 10.30
C LEU A 195 0.75 5.18 10.75
N SER A 196 0.80 3.91 10.34
CA SER A 196 2.01 3.09 10.45
C SER A 196 3.21 3.75 9.73
N LEU A 197 4.43 3.27 10.00
CA LEU A 197 5.64 3.81 9.38
C LEU A 197 5.56 3.83 7.84
N ALA A 198 5.06 2.75 7.22
CA ALA A 198 4.87 2.67 5.77
C ALA A 198 3.81 3.65 5.23
N HIS A 199 2.72 3.88 5.99
CA HIS A 199 1.66 4.84 5.62
C HIS A 199 2.13 6.29 5.71
N ARG A 200 2.84 6.65 6.80
CA ARG A 200 3.46 7.97 6.98
C ARG A 200 4.50 8.24 5.89
N LEU A 201 5.33 7.26 5.58
CA LEU A 201 6.33 7.32 4.50
C LEU A 201 5.67 7.66 3.16
N ILE A 202 4.63 6.93 2.75
CA ILE A 202 3.90 7.20 1.50
C ILE A 202 3.31 8.61 1.48
N THR A 203 2.57 8.99 2.53
CA THR A 203 1.86 10.28 2.59
C THR A 203 2.75 11.51 2.78
N THR A 204 3.98 11.31 3.27
CA THR A 204 5.01 12.36 3.39
C THR A 204 5.82 12.51 2.11
N HIS A 205 6.03 11.42 1.35
CA HIS A 205 6.94 11.41 0.21
C HIS A 205 6.29 11.42 -1.16
N ALA A 206 5.07 10.93 -1.32
CA ALA A 206 4.29 11.17 -2.53
C ALA A 206 3.30 12.31 -2.26
N PRO A 207 3.09 13.25 -3.21
CA PRO A 207 2.09 14.31 -3.09
C PRO A 207 0.68 13.74 -3.34
N VAL A 208 0.26 12.83 -2.48
CA VAL A 208 -1.00 12.08 -2.53
C VAL A 208 -1.66 12.07 -1.17
N GLN A 209 -3.00 12.04 -1.14
CA GLN A 209 -3.81 11.89 0.06
C GLN A 209 -4.40 10.48 0.13
N ASP A 210 -4.36 9.87 1.32
CA ASP A 210 -5.18 8.71 1.66
C ASP A 210 -6.65 9.13 1.63
N VAL A 211 -7.40 8.64 0.64
CA VAL A 211 -8.79 9.03 0.40
C VAL A 211 -9.68 8.78 1.61
N TRP A 212 -9.47 7.67 2.32
CA TRP A 212 -10.30 7.34 3.48
C TRP A 212 -9.97 8.24 4.67
N ARG A 213 -8.68 8.48 4.95
CA ARG A 213 -8.30 9.40 6.05
C ARG A 213 -8.60 10.85 5.74
N TYR A 214 -8.70 11.24 4.48
CA TYR A 214 -9.13 12.59 4.10
C TYR A 214 -10.59 12.84 4.54
N LEU A 215 -11.47 11.87 4.28
CA LEU A 215 -12.90 11.96 4.63
C LEU A 215 -13.19 11.60 6.10
N HIS A 216 -12.44 10.64 6.66
CA HIS A 216 -12.54 10.19 8.04
C HIS A 216 -11.18 10.33 8.76
N PRO A 217 -10.75 11.56 9.13
CA PRO A 217 -9.46 11.81 9.79
C PRO A 217 -9.26 11.02 11.08
N ASP A 218 -10.37 10.72 11.75
CA ASP A 218 -10.42 10.01 13.02
C ASP A 218 -10.55 8.48 12.91
N SER A 219 -10.59 7.91 11.70
CA SER A 219 -10.65 6.46 11.46
C SER A 219 -9.59 5.67 12.25
N SER A 220 -9.91 4.41 12.59
CA SER A 220 -9.05 3.49 13.36
C SER A 220 -7.61 3.39 12.83
N LEU A 221 -6.64 3.27 13.73
CA LEU A 221 -5.22 3.07 13.43
C LEU A 221 -4.81 1.58 13.42
N GLY A 222 -5.75 0.68 13.68
CA GLY A 222 -5.56 -0.76 13.78
C GLY A 222 -6.85 -1.45 14.18
N ALA A 223 -6.80 -2.76 14.46
CA ALA A 223 -7.90 -3.43 15.14
C ALA A 223 -8.05 -2.90 16.58
N ALA A 224 -9.23 -2.98 17.18
CA ALA A 224 -9.45 -2.45 18.54
C ALA A 224 -8.60 -3.14 19.63
N ILE A 225 -8.08 -4.34 19.33
CA ILE A 225 -7.13 -5.09 20.17
C ILE A 225 -5.65 -4.74 19.92
N ASP A 226 -5.33 -3.93 18.92
CA ASP A 226 -3.96 -3.53 18.63
C ASP A 226 -3.54 -2.39 19.57
N ALA A 227 -2.30 -2.42 20.05
CA ALA A 227 -1.81 -1.51 21.07
C ALA A 227 -1.95 -0.02 20.69
N VAL A 228 -1.85 0.31 19.40
CA VAL A 228 -2.03 1.67 18.87
C VAL A 228 -3.46 2.19 19.02
N GLU A 229 -4.48 1.34 18.84
CA GLU A 229 -5.88 1.74 18.98
C GLU A 229 -6.32 1.69 20.45
N MET A 230 -5.85 0.68 21.22
CA MET A 230 -6.02 0.64 22.67
C MET A 230 -5.48 1.90 23.36
N ALA A 231 -4.35 2.45 22.89
CA ALA A 231 -3.77 3.69 23.42
C ALA A 231 -4.67 4.92 23.22
N ARG A 232 -5.56 4.92 22.21
CA ARG A 232 -6.55 5.98 21.98
C ARG A 232 -7.73 5.93 22.96
N LYS A 233 -7.85 4.86 23.75
CA LYS A 233 -8.92 4.63 24.75
C LYS A 233 -10.35 4.78 24.19
N ARG A 234 -10.53 4.43 22.92
CA ARG A 234 -11.85 4.41 22.26
C ARG A 234 -12.62 3.14 22.62
N PRO A 235 -13.96 3.17 22.62
CA PRO A 235 -14.76 1.96 22.76
C PRO A 235 -14.50 1.01 21.58
N VAL A 236 -14.72 -0.29 21.79
CA VAL A 236 -14.69 -1.27 20.70
C VAL A 236 -15.82 -0.91 19.71
N PRO A 237 -15.51 -0.67 18.42
CA PRO A 237 -16.51 -0.30 17.43
C PRO A 237 -17.45 -1.47 17.12
N SER A 238 -18.65 -1.15 16.62
CA SER A 238 -19.54 -2.15 16.03
C SER A 238 -19.07 -2.52 14.61
N ALA A 239 -19.54 -3.66 14.09
CA ALA A 239 -19.24 -4.08 12.72
C ALA A 239 -19.72 -3.06 11.66
N GLU A 240 -20.87 -2.43 11.87
CA GLU A 240 -21.38 -1.34 11.01
C GLU A 240 -20.48 -0.10 11.05
N TYR A 241 -20.12 0.38 12.25
CA TYR A 241 -19.21 1.53 12.42
C TYR A 241 -17.84 1.25 11.80
N ASN A 242 -17.39 -0.01 11.86
CA ASN A 242 -16.16 -0.46 11.21
C ASN A 242 -16.20 -0.30 9.69
N LEU A 243 -17.33 -0.60 9.03
CA LEU A 243 -17.48 -0.40 7.59
C LEU A 243 -17.64 1.07 7.21
N SER A 244 -18.44 1.85 7.96
CA SER A 244 -18.80 3.22 7.58
C SER A 244 -17.75 4.27 7.94
N GLU A 245 -17.11 4.18 9.11
CA GLU A 245 -16.19 5.21 9.62
C GLU A 245 -14.73 4.77 9.56
N ASN A 246 -14.43 3.55 10.01
CA ASN A 246 -13.05 3.06 10.06
C ASN A 246 -12.53 2.59 8.69
N GLY A 247 -13.43 2.22 7.78
CA GLY A 247 -13.10 1.67 6.47
C GLY A 247 -12.49 0.28 6.54
N VAL A 248 -12.98 -0.56 7.46
CA VAL A 248 -12.50 -1.93 7.65
C VAL A 248 -12.72 -2.77 6.39
N THR A 249 -11.64 -3.35 5.87
CA THR A 249 -11.68 -4.17 4.65
C THR A 249 -11.47 -5.66 4.95
N CYS A 250 -10.75 -6.02 6.01
CA CYS A 250 -10.50 -7.41 6.38
C CYS A 250 -10.69 -7.64 7.88
N ASP A 251 -10.68 -8.91 8.29
CA ASP A 251 -10.78 -9.40 9.68
C ASP A 251 -12.06 -9.05 10.46
N GLY A 252 -12.95 -8.21 9.91
CA GLY A 252 -14.20 -7.79 10.53
C GLY A 252 -15.31 -8.85 10.52
N LEU A 253 -16.27 -8.67 11.44
CA LEU A 253 -17.35 -9.63 11.73
C LEU A 253 -18.20 -10.04 10.51
N PHE A 254 -18.39 -9.12 9.56
CA PHE A 254 -19.11 -9.42 8.33
C PHE A 254 -18.39 -10.41 7.42
N ASN A 255 -17.07 -10.64 7.53
CA ASN A 255 -16.36 -11.53 6.61
C ASN A 255 -16.41 -13.02 7.02
N THR A 256 -17.07 -13.87 6.23
CA THR A 256 -17.24 -15.32 6.57
C THR A 256 -15.93 -16.10 6.63
N TRP A 257 -14.87 -15.64 5.97
CA TRP A 257 -13.57 -16.30 5.99
C TRP A 257 -12.83 -16.12 7.31
N ARG A 258 -13.35 -15.26 8.19
CA ARG A 258 -12.81 -14.96 9.52
C ARG A 258 -13.71 -15.45 10.67
N TRP A 259 -14.87 -16.01 10.31
CA TRP A 259 -15.72 -16.77 11.23
C TRP A 259 -15.02 -18.03 11.75
N ASN A 260 -15.39 -18.47 12.95
CA ASN A 260 -14.84 -19.70 13.52
C ASN A 260 -15.36 -20.95 12.79
N LYS A 261 -14.69 -22.09 12.97
CA LYS A 261 -15.02 -23.36 12.30
C LYS A 261 -16.47 -23.84 12.54
N GLY A 262 -17.08 -23.47 13.67
CA GLY A 262 -18.48 -23.79 13.97
C GLY A 262 -19.44 -22.95 13.11
N GLN A 263 -19.22 -21.64 13.06
CA GLN A 263 -19.97 -20.70 12.21
C GLN A 263 -19.82 -21.03 10.71
N GLN A 264 -18.63 -21.40 10.24
CA GLN A 264 -18.41 -21.81 8.85
C GLN A 264 -19.17 -23.10 8.49
N LYS A 265 -19.15 -24.12 9.36
CA LYS A 265 -19.99 -25.32 9.19
C LYS A 265 -21.48 -25.00 9.24
N ARG A 266 -21.89 -23.99 10.02
CA ARG A 266 -23.28 -23.54 10.08
C ARG A 266 -23.71 -22.88 8.77
N LEU A 267 -22.87 -22.02 8.19
CA LEU A 267 -23.07 -21.41 6.87
C LEU A 267 -23.25 -22.47 5.78
N GLU A 268 -22.43 -23.53 5.79
CA GLU A 268 -22.53 -24.64 4.83
C GLU A 268 -23.83 -25.46 4.96
N LYS A 269 -24.49 -25.43 6.12
CA LYS A 269 -25.74 -26.16 6.39
C LYS A 269 -26.99 -25.30 6.20
N GLU A 270 -26.95 -24.06 6.67
CA GLU A 270 -28.11 -23.15 6.76
C GLU A 270 -28.16 -22.14 5.60
N GLY A 271 -27.06 -21.97 4.86
CA GLY A 271 -26.98 -21.00 3.78
C GLY A 271 -26.84 -19.58 4.30
N HIS A 272 -27.83 -18.73 4.06
CA HIS A 272 -27.78 -17.32 4.45
C HIS A 272 -27.86 -17.16 5.97
N ILE A 273 -26.78 -16.66 6.58
CA ILE A 273 -26.72 -16.27 8.00
C ILE A 273 -26.59 -14.75 8.08
N GLU A 274 -27.62 -14.12 8.65
CA GLU A 274 -27.61 -12.70 9.01
C GLU A 274 -26.64 -12.43 10.17
N VAL A 275 -26.02 -11.24 10.14
CA VAL A 275 -25.07 -10.76 11.15
C VAL A 275 -25.62 -9.45 11.70
N ASP A 276 -25.86 -9.38 13.01
CA ASP A 276 -26.21 -8.11 13.66
C ASP A 276 -24.99 -7.18 13.64
N GLY A 277 -25.06 -6.14 12.81
CA GLY A 277 -23.97 -5.20 12.59
C GLY A 277 -23.65 -4.31 13.79
N ARG A 278 -24.52 -4.30 14.81
CA ARG A 278 -24.32 -3.56 16.07
C ARG A 278 -23.42 -4.31 17.06
N LEU A 279 -23.12 -5.58 16.80
CA LEU A 279 -22.22 -6.37 17.64
C LEU A 279 -20.79 -5.80 17.62
N PRO A 280 -20.04 -5.84 18.74
CA PRO A 280 -18.66 -5.40 18.78
C PRO A 280 -17.78 -6.19 17.82
N ASP A 281 -16.97 -5.49 17.03
CA ASP A 281 -16.05 -6.06 16.05
C ASP A 281 -14.60 -5.65 16.36
N PRO A 282 -13.94 -6.35 17.31
CA PRO A 282 -12.63 -5.97 17.81
C PRO A 282 -11.46 -6.33 16.90
N LEU A 283 -11.71 -7.08 15.81
CA LEU A 283 -10.67 -7.63 14.92
C LEU A 283 -10.58 -6.90 13.57
N GLY A 284 -11.65 -6.23 13.15
CA GLY A 284 -11.70 -5.48 11.89
C GLY A 284 -10.61 -4.43 11.77
N LYS A 285 -9.96 -4.38 10.59
CA LYS A 285 -8.94 -3.38 10.23
C LYS A 285 -8.96 -3.07 8.73
N ARG A 286 -8.32 -1.97 8.35
CA ARG A 286 -8.13 -1.57 6.95
C ARG A 286 -6.72 -1.89 6.49
N LEU A 287 -6.59 -2.66 5.41
CA LEU A 287 -5.32 -2.93 4.71
C LEU A 287 -5.33 -2.46 3.25
N ASP A 288 -6.51 -2.25 2.67
CA ASP A 288 -6.69 -1.79 1.30
C ASP A 288 -6.88 -0.26 1.27
N TYR A 289 -6.25 0.41 0.30
CA TYR A 289 -6.21 1.87 0.22
C TYR A 289 -6.43 2.36 -1.21
N ILE A 290 -6.93 3.60 -1.30
CA ILE A 290 -6.83 4.43 -2.50
C ILE A 290 -6.16 5.75 -2.09
N PHE A 291 -5.12 6.12 -2.81
CA PHE A 291 -4.34 7.34 -2.68
C PHE A 291 -4.52 8.18 -3.95
N VAL A 292 -4.79 9.47 -3.80
CA VAL A 292 -5.02 10.39 -4.94
C VAL A 292 -4.10 11.60 -4.83
N GLY A 293 -3.44 11.96 -5.95
CA GLY A 293 -2.63 13.18 -6.06
C GLY A 293 -2.86 13.89 -7.39
N ASN A 294 -2.86 15.21 -7.40
CA ASN A 294 -3.41 16.00 -8.52
C ASN A 294 -2.48 16.29 -9.70
N GLY A 295 -1.19 15.96 -9.56
CA GLY A 295 -0.19 16.26 -10.59
C GLY A 295 0.19 17.73 -10.63
N GLY A 296 1.50 17.97 -10.57
CA GLY A 296 2.12 19.30 -10.54
C GLY A 296 3.12 19.40 -9.39
N PRO A 297 4.05 20.37 -9.46
CA PRO A 297 4.97 20.63 -8.37
C PRO A 297 4.19 21.18 -7.18
N THR A 298 3.97 20.35 -6.17
CA THR A 298 3.73 20.86 -4.81
C THR A 298 5.00 21.57 -4.38
N LEU A 299 5.04 22.89 -4.56
CA LEU A 299 5.97 23.73 -3.84
C LEU A 299 5.78 23.42 -2.36
N GLN A 300 6.79 22.81 -1.74
CA GLN A 300 6.85 22.76 -0.29
C GLN A 300 6.76 24.22 0.20
N PRO A 301 5.96 24.54 1.22
CA PRO A 301 5.97 25.88 1.80
C PRO A 301 7.37 26.10 2.39
N SER A 302 8.20 26.82 1.65
CA SER A 302 9.50 27.28 2.12
C SER A 302 9.28 28.15 3.36
N SER A 303 10.13 27.96 4.36
CA SER A 303 9.93 28.55 5.68
C SER A 303 10.19 30.06 5.67
N SER A 304 9.14 30.84 5.39
CA SER A 304 9.13 32.29 5.59
C SER A 304 7.83 32.74 6.29
N SER A 305 7.97 33.03 7.59
CA SER A 305 7.11 33.88 8.44
C SER A 305 5.57 33.69 8.42
N PRO A 306 4.96 33.18 9.51
CA PRO A 306 3.50 33.09 9.62
C PRO A 306 2.88 34.44 10.03
N THR A 307 2.18 35.10 9.10
CA THR A 307 1.14 36.09 9.46
C THR A 307 -0.19 35.37 9.61
N GLN A 308 -0.93 35.68 10.68
CA GLN A 308 -2.19 35.03 10.99
C GLN A 308 -3.31 35.41 10.00
N SER A 309 -3.72 34.47 9.17
CA SER A 309 -5.04 34.45 8.54
C SER A 309 -5.48 33.01 8.27
N SER A 310 -6.80 32.84 8.16
CA SER A 310 -7.56 31.60 7.94
C SER A 310 -6.84 30.43 7.24
N VAL A 311 -7.07 29.21 7.75
CA VAL A 311 -6.73 27.95 7.06
C VAL A 311 -7.55 27.82 5.78
N GLN A 312 -7.03 28.38 4.68
CA GLN A 312 -7.51 28.11 3.33
C GLN A 312 -6.82 26.86 2.79
N GLN A 313 -7.61 25.90 2.33
CA GLN A 313 -7.14 24.78 1.52
C GLN A 313 -6.40 25.34 0.28
N PRO A 314 -5.30 24.72 -0.18
CA PRO A 314 -4.57 25.20 -1.35
C PRO A 314 -5.47 25.17 -2.59
N SER A 315 -5.66 26.34 -3.20
CA SER A 315 -6.62 26.63 -4.28
C SER A 315 -6.42 25.85 -5.59
N ASP A 316 -5.34 25.08 -5.70
CA ASP A 316 -4.78 24.60 -6.96
C ASP A 316 -5.04 23.10 -7.21
N TRP A 317 -5.89 22.48 -6.38
CA TRP A 317 -6.22 21.05 -6.48
C TRP A 317 -7.19 20.76 -7.64
N LYS A 318 -6.66 20.27 -8.77
CA LYS A 318 -7.44 19.90 -9.98
C LYS A 318 -8.54 18.86 -9.75
N TRP A 319 -8.33 17.90 -8.84
CA TRP A 319 -9.34 16.92 -8.44
C TRP A 319 -9.59 17.01 -6.93
N THR A 320 -10.85 16.86 -6.56
CA THR A 320 -11.33 16.81 -5.18
C THR A 320 -11.83 15.41 -4.86
N ILE A 321 -11.55 14.95 -3.64
CA ILE A 321 -12.08 13.69 -3.12
C ILE A 321 -13.53 13.94 -2.71
N GLU A 322 -14.47 13.24 -3.35
CA GLU A 322 -15.91 13.46 -3.17
C GLU A 322 -16.52 12.47 -2.16
N SER A 323 -16.18 11.19 -2.27
CA SER A 323 -16.65 10.16 -1.33
C SER A 323 -15.76 8.91 -1.35
N ALA A 324 -15.89 8.08 -0.31
CA ALA A 324 -15.32 6.76 -0.23
C ALA A 324 -16.30 5.82 0.48
N ARG A 325 -16.25 4.52 0.17
CA ARG A 325 -17.04 3.49 0.87
C ARG A 325 -16.35 2.12 0.82
N VAL A 326 -16.61 1.28 1.81
CA VAL A 326 -16.35 -0.16 1.70
C VAL A 326 -17.51 -0.78 0.93
N SER A 327 -17.21 -1.65 -0.04
CA SER A 327 -18.21 -2.33 -0.86
C SER A 327 -17.82 -3.76 -1.18
N MET A 328 -18.60 -4.44 -2.02
CA MET A 328 -18.48 -5.88 -2.27
C MET A 328 -18.60 -6.70 -0.96
N THR A 329 -19.40 -6.21 -0.02
CA THR A 329 -19.67 -6.81 1.30
C THR A 329 -20.72 -7.92 1.24
N GLU A 330 -21.45 -8.02 0.12
CA GLU A 330 -22.45 -9.05 -0.13
C GLU A 330 -21.91 -10.49 -0.09
N ARG A 331 -22.85 -11.43 0.02
CA ARG A 331 -22.57 -12.86 -0.13
C ARG A 331 -22.65 -13.29 -1.59
N HIS A 332 -21.87 -14.31 -1.93
CA HIS A 332 -22.10 -15.10 -3.14
C HIS A 332 -23.53 -15.68 -3.11
N PRO A 333 -24.34 -15.50 -4.17
CA PRO A 333 -25.79 -15.74 -4.11
C PRO A 333 -26.18 -17.19 -3.78
N THR A 334 -25.36 -18.17 -4.19
CA THR A 334 -25.61 -19.61 -3.95
C THR A 334 -24.67 -20.27 -2.93
N LEU A 335 -23.56 -19.61 -2.56
CA LEU A 335 -22.55 -20.18 -1.64
C LEU A 335 -22.59 -19.50 -0.27
N HIS A 336 -23.31 -18.38 -0.16
CA HIS A 336 -23.54 -17.58 1.04
C HIS A 336 -22.29 -17.07 1.79
N CYS A 337 -21.09 -17.33 1.28
CA CYS A 337 -19.82 -16.80 1.75
C CYS A 337 -19.47 -15.43 1.12
N SER A 338 -18.60 -14.65 1.77
CA SER A 338 -17.97 -13.45 1.20
C SER A 338 -17.25 -13.76 -0.11
N LEU A 339 -17.26 -12.81 -1.05
CA LEU A 339 -16.60 -12.94 -2.35
C LEU A 339 -15.07 -12.97 -2.24
N SER A 340 -14.49 -12.36 -1.20
CA SER A 340 -13.07 -12.46 -0.85
C SER A 340 -12.92 -12.40 0.69
N ASP A 341 -11.73 -12.69 1.22
CA ASP A 341 -11.41 -12.45 2.63
C ASP A 341 -11.07 -10.99 2.95
N HIS A 342 -11.05 -10.15 1.90
CA HIS A 342 -11.14 -8.69 1.95
C HIS A 342 -12.48 -8.20 1.33
N PHE A 343 -12.88 -6.99 1.67
CA PHE A 343 -13.92 -6.20 1.00
C PHE A 343 -13.28 -5.14 0.11
N ALA A 344 -14.01 -4.65 -0.90
CA ALA A 344 -13.50 -3.63 -1.81
C ALA A 344 -13.49 -2.25 -1.14
N VAL A 345 -12.55 -1.40 -1.55
CA VAL A 345 -12.60 0.05 -1.27
C VAL A 345 -12.95 0.76 -2.56
N GLU A 346 -13.98 1.59 -2.50
CA GLU A 346 -14.35 2.52 -3.57
C GLU A 346 -14.03 3.95 -3.17
N ALA A 347 -13.57 4.72 -4.14
CA ALA A 347 -13.31 6.14 -4.04
C ALA A 347 -13.90 6.86 -5.26
N VAL A 348 -14.40 8.06 -5.03
CA VAL A 348 -14.94 8.93 -6.06
C VAL A 348 -14.18 10.24 -6.01
N ILE A 349 -13.61 10.63 -7.15
CA ILE A 349 -12.97 11.93 -7.32
C ILE A 349 -13.68 12.73 -8.39
N SER A 350 -13.73 14.04 -8.23
CA SER A 350 -14.37 14.96 -9.16
C SER A 350 -13.51 16.18 -9.44
N ARG A 351 -13.78 16.86 -10.56
CA ARG A 351 -13.09 18.07 -11.00
C ARG A 351 -14.09 19.20 -11.05
N ASN A 352 -13.85 20.26 -10.28
CA ASN A 352 -14.60 21.50 -10.41
C ASN A 352 -14.29 22.14 -11.76
N VAL A 353 -15.26 22.13 -12.66
CA VAL A 353 -15.22 22.95 -13.88
C VAL A 353 -15.76 24.32 -13.47
N SER A 354 -14.87 25.24 -13.11
CA SER A 354 -15.23 26.66 -13.13
C SER A 354 -15.69 27.00 -14.54
N SER A 355 -16.91 27.51 -14.65
CA SER A 355 -17.59 27.74 -15.92
C SER A 355 -16.94 28.90 -16.68
N GLY A 356 -15.88 28.59 -17.41
CA GLY A 356 -15.29 29.44 -18.45
C GLY A 356 -16.15 29.53 -19.71
N GLU A 357 -17.48 29.58 -19.56
CA GLU A 357 -18.36 30.08 -20.60
C GLU A 357 -18.35 31.60 -20.48
N THR A 358 -17.54 32.24 -21.31
CA THR A 358 -17.59 33.69 -21.50
C THR A 358 -18.91 34.04 -22.21
N SER A 359 -20.00 34.12 -21.44
CA SER A 359 -21.24 34.71 -21.93
C SER A 359 -20.98 36.18 -22.21
N TRP A 360 -20.84 36.53 -23.48
CA TRP A 360 -20.92 37.92 -23.94
C TRP A 360 -22.33 38.45 -23.70
N GLN A 361 -22.60 38.87 -22.46
CA GLN A 361 -23.69 39.78 -22.15
C GLN A 361 -23.13 41.19 -22.17
N GLU A 362 -23.44 41.90 -23.25
CA GLU A 362 -23.39 43.36 -23.27
C GLU A 362 -24.37 43.87 -22.22
N GLU A 363 -23.90 44.64 -21.24
CA GLU A 363 -24.73 45.70 -20.67
C GLU A 363 -23.88 46.85 -20.15
N ASN A 364 -24.18 48.06 -20.64
CA ASN A 364 -23.56 49.30 -20.19
C ASN A 364 -24.18 49.72 -18.85
N ALA A 365 -23.37 50.13 -17.86
CA ALA A 365 -23.30 51.52 -17.39
C ALA A 365 -22.82 51.73 -15.92
N SER A 366 -22.14 52.87 -15.73
CA SER A 366 -22.14 53.73 -14.51
C SER A 366 -21.60 53.24 -13.15
N PHE A 367 -20.29 53.40 -12.97
CA PHE A 367 -19.65 54.26 -11.94
C PHE A 367 -20.52 54.85 -10.79
N LEU A 368 -20.27 54.46 -9.53
CA LEU A 368 -19.56 55.23 -8.47
C LEU A 368 -19.73 54.60 -7.05
N PRO A 369 -18.76 54.79 -6.12
CA PRO A 369 -18.83 54.28 -4.74
C PRO A 369 -19.33 55.32 -3.73
N ILE A 370 -19.94 54.87 -2.62
CA ILE A 370 -20.29 55.73 -1.47
C ILE A 370 -19.75 55.12 -0.17
N GLN A 371 -18.85 55.86 0.49
CA GLN A 371 -18.47 55.62 1.89
C GLN A 371 -19.58 56.13 2.83
N LYS A 372 -19.71 55.53 4.02
CA LYS A 372 -20.39 56.19 5.15
C LYS A 372 -19.76 55.83 6.49
N GLN A 373 -19.87 56.78 7.43
CA GLN A 373 -19.03 56.98 8.62
C GLN A 373 -19.85 56.75 9.92
N GLU A 374 -19.20 56.65 11.07
CA GLU A 374 -19.81 56.45 12.40
C GLU A 374 -20.51 57.71 12.99
N SER A 375 -21.06 57.79 14.22
CA SER A 375 -21.19 56.89 15.42
C SER A 375 -22.61 57.12 16.05
N PRO A 376 -22.88 57.22 17.38
CA PRO A 376 -22.41 56.50 18.60
C PRO A 376 -23.53 56.02 19.57
N HIS A 377 -23.13 55.43 20.72
CA HIS A 377 -23.92 55.09 21.95
C HIS A 377 -24.84 53.84 21.88
N SER A 378 -24.93 52.97 22.89
CA SER A 378 -25.05 53.23 24.35
C SER A 378 -24.48 52.12 25.27
N HIS A 379 -24.63 52.26 26.60
CA HIS A 379 -23.80 51.63 27.65
C HIS A 379 -24.30 50.31 28.28
N ALA A 380 -23.36 49.40 28.60
CA ALA A 380 -23.15 48.65 29.89
C ALA A 380 -24.29 47.77 30.50
N PRO A 381 -24.00 46.78 31.39
CA PRO A 381 -22.81 46.62 32.23
C PRO A 381 -22.11 45.24 32.26
N SER A 382 -20.91 45.25 32.85
CA SER A 382 -20.06 44.08 33.15
C SER A 382 -20.66 43.14 34.20
N ASN A 383 -20.35 41.85 34.07
CA ASN A 383 -20.22 40.94 35.22
C ASN A 383 -18.82 40.33 35.22
N THR A 384 -18.05 40.63 36.27
CA THR A 384 -16.67 40.16 36.46
C THR A 384 -16.69 38.84 37.23
N VAL A 385 -16.16 37.76 36.65
CA VAL A 385 -15.85 36.53 37.40
C VAL A 385 -14.39 36.18 37.19
N THR A 386 -13.62 36.34 38.27
CA THR A 386 -12.19 36.01 38.34
C THR A 386 -12.02 34.50 38.55
N THR A 387 -11.35 33.80 37.62
CA THR A 387 -10.88 32.42 37.87
C THR A 387 -9.46 32.21 37.37
N VAL A 388 -8.52 32.43 38.30
CA VAL A 388 -7.19 31.83 38.47
C VAL A 388 -6.57 31.12 37.26
N THR A 389 -5.53 31.74 36.70
CA THR A 389 -4.60 31.11 35.77
C THR A 389 -3.78 30.01 36.45
N ILE A 390 -4.02 28.75 36.12
CA ILE A 390 -3.09 27.66 36.41
C ILE A 390 -2.25 27.39 35.16
N ALA A 391 -0.99 27.80 35.19
CA ALA A 391 -0.03 27.57 34.12
C ALA A 391 0.42 26.09 34.09
N THR A 392 -0.38 25.23 33.47
CA THR A 392 0.03 23.85 33.18
C THR A 392 0.76 23.82 31.85
N THR A 393 2.09 23.76 31.89
CA THR A 393 2.94 23.66 30.69
C THR A 393 2.77 22.29 30.03
N LEU A 394 1.76 22.13 29.18
CA LEU A 394 1.73 21.03 28.20
C LEU A 394 2.91 21.20 27.23
N PRO A 395 3.59 20.11 26.84
CA PRO A 395 4.62 20.18 25.81
C PRO A 395 3.99 20.64 24.48
N LYS A 396 4.60 21.68 23.90
CA LYS A 396 4.23 22.21 22.58
C LYS A 396 4.31 21.08 21.54
N PRO A 397 3.33 20.92 20.63
CA PRO A 397 3.39 19.88 19.60
C PRO A 397 4.66 20.06 18.75
N PRO A 398 5.36 18.97 18.37
CA PRO A 398 6.60 19.05 17.62
C PRO A 398 6.37 19.69 16.24
N THR A 399 7.35 20.50 15.82
CA THR A 399 7.38 21.09 14.48
C THR A 399 7.40 20.02 13.39
N PRO A 400 6.83 20.28 12.19
CA PRO A 400 6.73 19.26 11.12
C PRO A 400 8.07 18.64 10.73
N SER A 401 9.15 19.43 10.73
CA SER A 401 10.53 18.99 10.44
C SER A 401 11.10 18.03 11.48
N THR A 402 10.63 18.06 12.73
CA THR A 402 11.08 17.16 13.79
C THR A 402 10.47 15.77 13.58
N CYS A 403 9.15 15.71 13.34
CA CYS A 403 8.43 14.46 13.11
C CYS A 403 8.90 13.69 11.87
N THR A 404 9.33 14.40 10.81
CA THR A 404 9.94 13.75 9.63
C THR A 404 11.36 13.27 9.90
N SER A 405 12.19 14.03 10.65
CA SER A 405 13.51 13.56 11.09
C SER A 405 13.42 12.25 11.88
N ASP A 406 12.50 12.19 12.85
CA ASP A 406 12.27 11.02 13.70
C ASP A 406 11.89 9.77 12.86
N MET A 407 11.06 9.96 11.82
CA MET A 407 10.67 8.89 10.89
C MET A 407 11.88 8.30 10.15
N TYR A 408 12.81 9.14 9.67
CA TYR A 408 14.02 8.61 9.00
C TYR A 408 14.94 7.86 9.97
N ASP A 409 15.08 8.31 11.21
CA ASP A 409 15.87 7.61 12.23
C ASP A 409 15.26 6.27 12.62
N GLU A 410 13.93 6.18 12.68
CA GLU A 410 13.19 4.92 12.84
C GLU A 410 13.52 3.93 11.71
N ILE A 411 13.51 4.40 10.45
CA ILE A 411 13.83 3.58 9.26
C ILE A 411 15.30 3.15 9.25
N ILE A 412 16.25 4.07 9.51
CA ILE A 412 17.68 3.77 9.52
C ILE A 412 18.02 2.75 10.62
N LYS A 413 17.39 2.87 11.80
CA LYS A 413 17.53 1.90 12.89
C LYS A 413 16.99 0.52 12.50
N MET A 414 15.81 0.46 11.87
CA MET A 414 15.22 -0.78 11.34
C MET A 414 16.14 -1.44 10.30
N ILE A 415 16.67 -0.67 9.34
CA ILE A 415 17.64 -1.15 8.34
C ILE A 415 18.89 -1.71 9.02
N HIS A 416 19.45 -1.02 10.03
CA HIS A 416 20.64 -1.47 10.73
C HIS A 416 20.43 -2.85 11.41
N ILE A 417 19.31 -3.02 12.12
CA ILE A 417 18.94 -4.28 12.76
C ILE A 417 18.79 -5.41 11.72
N TYR A 418 18.14 -5.13 10.58
CA TYR A 418 18.01 -6.08 9.47
C TYR A 418 19.38 -6.47 8.88
N ASN A 419 20.25 -5.48 8.61
CA ASN A 419 21.57 -5.65 8.02
C ASN A 419 22.50 -6.53 8.90
N LEU A 420 22.49 -6.32 10.22
CA LEU A 420 23.22 -7.17 11.17
C LEU A 420 22.77 -8.64 11.11
N ARG A 421 21.45 -8.87 11.08
CA ARG A 421 20.85 -10.21 10.98
C ARG A 421 21.25 -10.91 9.69
N GLU A 422 21.13 -10.25 8.54
CA GLU A 422 21.46 -10.88 7.25
C GLU A 422 22.96 -11.10 7.06
N ARG A 423 23.83 -10.24 7.59
CA ARG A 423 25.29 -10.49 7.61
C ARG A 423 25.64 -11.73 8.43
N PHE A 424 24.97 -11.95 9.57
CA PHE A 424 25.13 -13.18 10.33
C PHE A 424 24.62 -14.40 9.56
N GLN A 425 23.42 -14.33 8.99
CA GLN A 425 22.84 -15.40 8.16
C GLN A 425 23.74 -15.78 6.97
N ARG A 426 24.30 -14.79 6.26
CA ARG A 426 25.28 -15.00 5.17
C ARG A 426 26.50 -15.79 5.64
N ARG A 427 27.11 -15.39 6.76
CA ARG A 427 28.28 -16.09 7.33
C ARG A 427 27.93 -17.51 7.76
N ALA A 428 26.80 -17.70 8.43
CA ALA A 428 26.34 -19.01 8.88
C ALA A 428 26.08 -19.97 7.71
N ARG A 429 25.39 -19.51 6.64
CA ARG A 429 25.09 -20.34 5.45
C ARG A 429 26.33 -20.67 4.63
N LEU A 430 27.25 -19.72 4.44
CA LEU A 430 28.54 -19.99 3.79
C LEU A 430 29.42 -20.94 4.63
N GLY A 431 29.38 -20.82 5.96
CA GLY A 431 30.01 -21.78 6.87
C GLY A 431 29.41 -23.18 6.76
N HIS A 432 28.08 -23.29 6.68
CA HIS A 432 27.38 -24.56 6.48
C HIS A 432 27.73 -25.19 5.12
N PHE A 433 27.83 -24.41 4.03
CA PHE A 433 28.31 -24.91 2.74
C PHE A 433 29.71 -25.53 2.83
N LEU A 434 30.67 -24.82 3.45
CA LEU A 434 32.05 -25.32 3.61
C LEU A 434 32.11 -26.56 4.52
N ALA A 435 31.34 -26.58 5.61
CA ALA A 435 31.24 -27.74 6.49
C ALA A 435 30.63 -28.96 5.76
N SER A 436 29.56 -28.76 4.99
CA SER A 436 28.92 -29.80 4.19
C SER A 436 29.84 -30.35 3.09
N LEU A 437 30.67 -29.52 2.47
CA LEU A 437 31.69 -29.97 1.53
C LEU A 437 32.71 -30.89 2.24
N GLY A 438 33.18 -30.50 3.42
CA GLY A 438 34.06 -31.34 4.26
C GLY A 438 33.43 -32.68 4.65
N VAL A 439 32.20 -32.66 5.17
CA VAL A 439 31.43 -33.89 5.51
C VAL A 439 31.29 -34.79 4.29
N SER A 440 30.95 -34.23 3.13
CA SER A 440 30.77 -34.98 1.89
C SER A 440 32.08 -35.66 1.45
N MET A 441 33.20 -34.93 1.49
CA MET A 441 34.53 -35.50 1.21
C MET A 441 34.90 -36.60 2.20
N CYS A 442 34.67 -36.41 3.51
CA CYS A 442 34.93 -37.43 4.53
C CYS A 442 34.08 -38.69 4.32
N CYS A 443 32.81 -38.55 3.97
CA CYS A 443 31.93 -39.68 3.64
C CYS A 443 32.43 -40.44 2.40
N LEU A 444 32.81 -39.75 1.32
CA LEU A 444 33.34 -40.37 0.10
C LEU A 444 34.68 -41.09 0.32
N ILE A 445 35.58 -40.51 1.14
CA ILE A 445 36.80 -41.20 1.57
C ILE A 445 36.45 -42.44 2.40
N GLY A 446 35.50 -42.33 3.33
CA GLY A 446 35.05 -43.45 4.17
C GLY A 446 34.47 -44.63 3.38
N VAL A 447 33.85 -44.39 2.21
CA VAL A 447 33.36 -45.44 1.31
C VAL A 447 34.49 -46.36 0.84
N TRP A 448 35.69 -45.82 0.58
CA TRP A 448 36.85 -46.60 0.13
C TRP A 448 37.34 -47.62 1.17
N TRP A 449 37.14 -47.32 2.46
CA TRP A 449 37.58 -48.14 3.59
C TRP A 449 36.44 -48.97 4.20
N SER A 450 35.23 -48.93 3.63
CA SER A 450 34.05 -49.58 4.17
C SER A 450 33.97 -51.06 3.77
N PRO A 451 34.06 -52.01 4.72
CA PRO A 451 34.04 -53.45 4.41
C PRO A 451 32.63 -54.02 4.16
N ARG A 452 31.57 -53.19 4.25
CA ARG A 452 30.17 -53.63 4.14
C ARG A 452 29.39 -52.70 3.21
N ALA A 453 28.78 -53.26 2.17
CA ALA A 453 28.06 -52.50 1.14
C ALA A 453 26.97 -51.56 1.70
N PHE A 454 26.26 -51.95 2.75
CA PHE A 454 25.24 -51.09 3.37
C PHE A 454 25.83 -49.84 4.05
N VAL A 455 27.04 -49.93 4.61
CA VAL A 455 27.74 -48.78 5.22
C VAL A 455 28.17 -47.83 4.12
N SER A 456 28.70 -48.35 3.01
CA SER A 456 29.04 -47.56 1.82
C SER A 456 27.81 -46.83 1.25
N PHE A 457 26.65 -47.49 1.19
CA PHE A 457 25.39 -46.87 0.77
C PHE A 457 24.97 -45.72 1.70
N ILE A 458 25.01 -45.92 3.03
CA ILE A 458 24.67 -44.87 4.01
C ILE A 458 25.62 -43.68 3.88
N LEU A 459 26.94 -43.91 3.73
CA LEU A 459 27.92 -42.84 3.55
C LEU A 459 27.69 -42.06 2.25
N CYS A 460 27.42 -42.74 1.13
CA CYS A 460 27.04 -42.08 -0.13
C CYS A 460 25.78 -41.23 0.04
N LEU A 461 24.73 -41.77 0.68
CA LEU A 461 23.47 -41.05 0.91
C LEU A 461 23.68 -39.81 1.80
N MET A 462 24.42 -39.94 2.89
CA MET A 462 24.78 -38.82 3.77
C MET A 462 25.59 -37.76 3.03
N SER A 463 26.57 -38.17 2.22
CA SER A 463 27.34 -37.26 1.36
C SER A 463 26.43 -36.49 0.40
N THR A 464 25.54 -37.18 -0.32
CA THR A 464 24.64 -36.54 -1.29
C THR A 464 23.69 -35.54 -0.62
N LEU A 465 23.09 -35.91 0.51
CA LEU A 465 22.15 -35.04 1.24
C LEU A 465 22.87 -33.84 1.87
N SER A 466 24.04 -34.04 2.48
CA SER A 466 24.85 -32.96 3.05
C SER A 466 25.32 -32.00 1.97
N PHE A 467 25.86 -32.51 0.86
CA PHE A 467 26.29 -31.69 -0.28
C PHE A 467 25.13 -30.87 -0.86
N ALA A 468 23.97 -31.49 -1.10
CA ALA A 468 22.80 -30.79 -1.63
C ALA A 468 22.32 -29.66 -0.70
N ALA A 469 22.19 -29.94 0.60
CA ALA A 469 21.82 -28.91 1.59
C ALA A 469 22.86 -27.78 1.67
N GLY A 470 24.14 -28.14 1.68
CA GLY A 470 25.25 -27.18 1.67
C GLY A 470 25.27 -26.29 0.43
N VAL A 471 25.09 -26.86 -0.77
CA VAL A 471 25.05 -26.10 -2.04
C VAL A 471 23.87 -25.13 -2.06
N ILE A 472 22.69 -25.54 -1.59
CA ILE A 472 21.51 -24.67 -1.48
C ILE A 472 21.81 -23.48 -0.55
N ASP A 473 22.37 -23.72 0.64
CA ASP A 473 22.76 -22.65 1.55
C ASP A 473 23.91 -21.78 1.01
N GLY A 474 24.85 -22.37 0.28
CA GLY A 474 25.92 -21.65 -0.42
C GLY A 474 25.39 -20.68 -1.47
N LEU A 475 24.40 -21.10 -2.27
CA LEU A 475 23.71 -20.25 -3.24
C LEU A 475 22.89 -19.14 -2.56
N ILE A 476 22.15 -19.48 -1.49
CA ILE A 476 21.34 -18.50 -0.75
C ILE A 476 22.23 -17.47 -0.05
N GLY A 477 23.23 -17.89 0.72
CA GLY A 477 24.15 -16.98 1.42
C GLY A 477 25.10 -16.24 0.48
N GLY A 478 25.54 -16.89 -0.60
CA GLY A 478 26.48 -16.35 -1.57
C GLY A 478 25.86 -15.36 -2.55
N LEU A 479 24.74 -15.72 -3.18
CA LEU A 479 24.10 -14.91 -4.23
C LEU A 479 22.92 -14.11 -3.67
N PHE A 480 21.90 -14.79 -3.12
CA PHE A 480 20.67 -14.12 -2.69
C PHE A 480 20.92 -13.07 -1.59
N VAL A 481 21.50 -13.46 -0.45
CA VAL A 481 21.75 -12.52 0.66
C VAL A 481 22.74 -11.41 0.26
N SER A 482 23.66 -11.67 -0.69
CA SER A 482 24.53 -10.62 -1.24
C SER A 482 23.76 -9.61 -2.11
N SER A 483 22.78 -10.05 -2.89
CA SER A 483 21.88 -9.18 -3.66
C SER A 483 20.95 -8.38 -2.74
N GLU A 484 20.44 -9.01 -1.69
CA GLU A 484 19.60 -8.37 -0.66
C GLU A 484 20.38 -7.28 0.09
N LEU A 485 21.62 -7.56 0.51
CA LEU A 485 22.53 -6.57 1.11
C LEU A 485 23.02 -5.47 0.14
N ARG A 486 22.79 -5.62 -1.17
CA ARG A 486 23.01 -4.55 -2.17
C ARG A 486 21.76 -3.67 -2.26
N ALA A 487 20.58 -4.26 -2.45
CA ALA A 487 19.30 -3.54 -2.43
C ALA A 487 19.06 -2.78 -1.11
N LEU A 488 19.44 -3.36 0.03
CA LEU A 488 19.34 -2.73 1.35
C LEU A 488 20.24 -1.50 1.48
N ARG A 489 21.41 -1.48 0.84
CA ARG A 489 22.32 -0.32 0.83
C ARG A 489 21.79 0.81 -0.04
N GLU A 490 21.18 0.50 -1.18
CA GLU A 490 20.51 1.48 -2.03
C GLU A 490 19.39 2.19 -1.24
N PHE A 491 18.51 1.40 -0.62
CA PHE A 491 17.44 1.91 0.23
C PHE A 491 17.97 2.73 1.44
N GLU A 492 19.05 2.28 2.08
CA GLU A 492 19.69 3.03 3.17
C GLU A 492 20.24 4.39 2.70
N TRP A 493 20.88 4.43 1.52
CA TRP A 493 21.39 5.66 0.93
C TRP A 493 20.27 6.64 0.58
N GLU A 494 19.21 6.16 -0.09
CA GLU A 494 18.07 7.01 -0.47
C GLU A 494 17.37 7.62 0.75
N ILE A 495 17.19 6.85 1.83
CA ILE A 495 16.60 7.33 3.09
C ILE A 495 17.51 8.35 3.79
N ARG A 496 18.83 8.11 3.84
CA ARG A 496 19.81 9.08 4.38
C ARG A 496 19.80 10.38 3.57
N ASN A 497 19.76 10.29 2.24
CA ASN A 497 19.71 11.44 1.35
C ASN A 497 18.40 12.25 1.54
N ALA A 498 17.26 11.56 1.63
CA ALA A 498 15.98 12.19 1.93
C ALA A 498 15.98 12.90 3.30
N LYS A 499 16.61 12.30 4.33
CA LYS A 499 16.81 12.94 5.64
C LYS A 499 17.65 14.21 5.53
N ARG A 500 18.79 14.18 4.81
CA ARG A 500 19.65 15.36 4.59
C ARG A 500 18.88 16.51 3.95
N LEU A 501 18.17 16.23 2.86
CA LEU A 501 17.36 17.21 2.14
C LEU A 501 16.25 17.80 3.04
N ALA A 502 15.57 16.99 3.83
CA ALA A 502 14.54 17.44 4.77
C ALA A 502 15.10 18.30 5.93
N LEU A 503 16.38 18.16 6.26
CA LEU A 503 17.10 18.96 7.26
C LEU A 503 17.83 20.17 6.64
N GLY A 504 17.74 20.39 5.33
CA GLY A 504 18.46 21.47 4.64
C GLY A 504 19.98 21.28 4.60
N MET A 505 20.48 20.08 4.89
CA MET A 505 21.91 19.76 4.80
C MET A 505 22.29 19.48 3.35
N GLY A 506 23.45 19.98 2.92
CA GLY A 506 23.97 19.80 1.57
C GLY A 506 24.32 18.34 1.23
N LEU A 507 24.66 18.09 -0.03
CA LEU A 507 25.18 16.80 -0.46
C LEU A 507 26.63 16.62 0.03
N ASP A 508 26.87 15.57 0.83
CA ASP A 508 28.20 15.25 1.34
C ASP A 508 29.10 14.70 0.22
N ILE A 509 30.06 15.50 -0.24
CA ILE A 509 31.22 15.02 -1.00
C ILE A 509 32.26 14.37 -0.05
N GLU A 510 32.20 14.67 1.25
CA GLU A 510 33.26 14.33 2.21
C GLU A 510 33.06 12.98 2.96
N GLU A 511 31.83 12.51 3.21
CA GLU A 511 31.63 11.21 3.87
C GLU A 511 32.13 10.02 3.03
N ASP A 512 31.98 10.07 1.70
CA ASP A 512 32.45 9.01 0.80
C ASP A 512 33.98 8.94 0.75
N LEU A 513 34.68 10.07 0.87
CA LEU A 513 36.14 10.11 0.98
C LEU A 513 36.64 9.41 2.26
N GLY A 514 35.86 9.45 3.35
CA GLY A 514 36.13 8.70 4.57
C GLY A 514 35.96 7.18 4.44
N GLN A 515 35.11 6.71 3.51
CA GLN A 515 34.91 5.27 3.26
C GLN A 515 35.81 4.72 2.15
N LEU A 516 36.23 5.54 1.18
CA LEU A 516 37.20 5.18 0.13
C LEU A 516 38.55 4.68 0.68
N GLY A 517 38.90 5.04 1.92
CA GLY A 517 40.08 4.53 2.63
C GLY A 517 40.00 3.05 3.08
N LYS A 518 38.87 2.35 2.90
CA LYS A 518 38.73 0.92 3.22
C LYS A 518 38.42 0.13 1.94
N PRO A 519 39.25 -0.85 1.55
CA PRO A 519 39.04 -1.59 0.31
C PRO A 519 37.72 -2.35 0.33
N SER A 520 36.83 -1.97 -0.59
CA SER A 520 35.60 -2.68 -0.90
C SER A 520 35.92 -4.11 -1.33
N ARG A 521 35.58 -5.10 -0.48
CA ARG A 521 35.56 -6.51 -0.88
C ARG A 521 34.27 -6.77 -1.65
N VAL A 522 34.42 -7.03 -2.95
CA VAL A 522 33.42 -7.34 -3.99
C VAL A 522 32.40 -8.40 -3.54
#